data_AF-A0A7V0JG76-F1
#
_entry.id   AF-A0A7V0JG76-F1
#
_cell.length_a   1.000
_cell.length_b   1.000
_cell.length_c   1.000
_cell.angle_alpha   90.00
_cell.angle_beta   90.00
_cell.angle_gamma   90.00
#
_symmetry.space_group_name_H-M   'P 1'
#
loop_
_entity.id
_entity.type
_entity.pdbx_description
1 polymer ?
#
loop_
_entity_poly.entity_id
_entity_poly.type
_entity_poly.pdbx_seq_one_letter_code
_entity_poly.pdbx_strand_id
1 'polypeptide(L)'
;MSIRTYLLYFALVILLLILIGALIWPFLHVDSRLRDALLSQLGASFEGTVDIKRVTPGFFALNLYGLEITDIREIYSLEVQEVRVDFSIWKFISHRFKILNSISDVTILHPEVTI
;
A
#
# COMPACT_ATOMS: atom_id res chain seq x y z
N MET A 1 -40.59 -15.03 10.18
CA MET A 1 -39.15 -14.89 10.55
C MET A 1 -38.93 -13.45 10.98
N SER A 2 -38.41 -13.17 12.17
CA SER A 2 -38.35 -11.79 12.68
C SER A 2 -37.20 -11.01 12.05
N ILE A 3 -37.32 -9.68 11.97
CA ILE A 3 -36.29 -8.76 11.47
C ILE A 3 -34.93 -8.95 12.17
N ARG A 4 -34.94 -9.39 13.44
CA ARG A 4 -33.74 -9.68 14.23
C ARG A 4 -32.95 -10.85 13.67
N THR A 5 -33.64 -11.85 13.10
CA THR A 5 -33.01 -13.03 12.50
C THR A 5 -32.29 -12.65 11.20
N TYR A 6 -32.88 -11.76 10.39
CA TYR A 6 -32.23 -11.22 9.17
C TYR A 6 -30.99 -10.38 9.47
N LEU A 7 -31.05 -9.52 10.50
CA LEU A 7 -29.89 -8.76 10.96
C LEU A 7 -28.74 -9.68 11.41
N LEU A 8 -29.06 -10.77 12.09
CA LEU A 8 -28.07 -11.74 12.56
C LEU A 8 -27.41 -12.49 11.40
N TYR A 9 -28.18 -12.92 10.40
CA TYR A 9 -27.61 -13.51 9.18
C TYR A 9 -26.77 -12.52 8.40
N PHE A 10 -27.20 -11.26 8.28
CA PHE A 10 -26.43 -10.23 7.58
C PHE A 10 -25.09 -9.93 8.27
N ALA A 11 -25.10 -9.80 9.60
CA ALA A 11 -23.87 -9.64 10.38
C ALA A 11 -22.93 -10.85 10.24
N LEU A 12 -23.49 -12.07 10.25
CA LEU A 12 -22.73 -13.30 10.04
C LEU A 12 -22.06 -13.32 8.66
N VAL A 13 -22.79 -12.95 7.60
CA VAL A 13 -22.26 -12.88 6.23
C VAL A 13 -21.13 -11.86 6.13
N ILE A 14 -21.29 -10.66 6.71
CA ILE A 14 -20.22 -9.65 6.74
C ILE A 14 -18.99 -10.17 7.47
N LEU A 15 -19.17 -10.79 8.64
CA LEU A 15 -18.07 -11.37 9.41
C LEU A 15 -17.32 -12.43 8.60
N LEU A 16 -18.05 -13.27 7.88
CA LEU A 16 -17.49 -14.34 7.06
C LEU A 16 -16.72 -13.78 5.86
N LEU A 17 -17.22 -12.72 5.22
CA LEU A 17 -16.50 -12.01 4.16
C LEU A 17 -15.21 -11.37 4.66
N ILE A 18 -15.22 -10.76 5.85
CA ILE A 18 -14.02 -10.19 6.47
C ILE A 18 -12.99 -11.29 6.76
N LEU A 19 -13.42 -12.43 7.32
CA LEU A 19 -12.55 -13.57 7.62
C LEU A 19 -11.91 -14.16 6.36
N ILE A 20 -12.70 -14.39 5.31
CA ILE A 20 -12.19 -14.90 4.03
C ILE A 20 -11.20 -13.91 3.42
N GLY A 21 -11.55 -12.61 3.42
CA GLY A 21 -10.67 -11.56 2.93
C GLY A 21 -9.34 -11.53 3.65
N ALA A 22 -9.35 -11.58 4.99
CA ALA A 22 -8.16 -11.61 5.81
C ALA A 22 -7.30 -12.87 5.59
N LEU A 23 -7.93 -14.03 5.35
CA LEU A 23 -7.24 -15.30 5.12
C LEU A 23 -6.59 -15.39 3.74
N ILE A 24 -7.23 -14.82 2.71
CA ILE A 24 -6.71 -14.81 1.33
C ILE A 24 -5.66 -13.71 1.14
N TRP A 25 -5.73 -12.63 1.94
CA TRP A 25 -4.81 -11.50 1.88
C TRP A 25 -3.31 -11.86 1.79
N PRO A 26 -2.75 -12.75 2.65
CA PRO A 26 -1.33 -13.13 2.55
C PRO A 26 -0.99 -14.00 1.33
N PHE A 27 -1.98 -14.62 0.67
CA PHE A 27 -1.76 -15.48 -0.50
C PHE A 27 -1.90 -14.73 -1.83
N LEU A 28 -2.55 -13.57 -1.80
CA LEU A 28 -2.60 -12.65 -2.92
C LEU A 28 -1.18 -12.08 -3.11
N HIS A 29 -0.46 -12.57 -4.12
CA HIS A 29 0.86 -12.06 -4.57
C HIS A 29 0.73 -10.65 -5.20
N VAL A 30 -0.11 -9.81 -4.62
CA VAL A 30 -0.36 -8.43 -5.02
C VAL A 30 0.90 -7.60 -4.79
N ASP A 31 1.74 -8.00 -3.84
CA ASP A 31 3.06 -7.46 -3.52
C ASP A 31 3.96 -7.29 -4.76
N SER A 32 4.16 -8.35 -5.56
CA SER A 32 5.09 -8.29 -6.71
C SER A 32 4.54 -7.45 -7.87
N ARG A 33 3.23 -7.55 -8.15
CA ARG A 33 2.59 -6.74 -9.20
C ARG A 33 2.55 -5.27 -8.84
N LEU A 34 2.28 -4.93 -7.58
CA LEU A 34 2.33 -3.55 -7.10
C LEU A 34 3.77 -3.02 -7.13
N ARG A 35 4.74 -3.83 -6.70
CA ARG A 35 6.15 -3.48 -6.75
C ARG A 35 6.58 -3.14 -8.17
N ASP A 36 6.31 -4.01 -9.13
CA ASP A 36 6.73 -3.79 -10.53
C ASP A 36 6.01 -2.58 -11.14
N ALA A 37 4.72 -2.36 -10.82
CA ALA A 37 3.99 -1.18 -11.25
C ALA A 37 4.58 0.12 -10.66
N LEU A 38 4.93 0.12 -9.38
CA LEU A 38 5.56 1.26 -8.71
C LEU A 38 6.97 1.54 -9.23
N LEU A 39 7.78 0.49 -9.40
CA LEU A 39 9.11 0.60 -10.00
C LEU A 39 9.06 1.19 -11.41
N SER A 40 8.09 0.77 -12.23
CA SER A 40 7.95 1.32 -13.59
C SER A 40 7.57 2.80 -13.60
N GLN A 41 6.78 3.28 -12.64
CA GLN A 41 6.42 4.69 -12.53
C GLN A 41 7.54 5.54 -11.94
N LEU A 42 8.20 5.04 -10.88
CA LEU A 42 9.27 5.75 -10.20
C LEU A 42 10.54 5.80 -11.06
N GLY A 43 10.92 4.69 -11.70
CA GLY A 43 12.06 4.62 -12.60
C GLY A 43 11.88 5.42 -13.89
N ALA A 44 10.64 5.72 -14.30
CA ALA A 44 10.38 6.64 -15.42
C ALA A 44 10.52 8.12 -15.02
N SER A 45 10.39 8.44 -13.73
CA SER A 45 10.42 9.82 -13.22
C SER A 45 11.76 10.21 -12.60
N PHE A 46 12.62 9.25 -12.30
CA PHE A 46 13.93 9.48 -11.69
C PHE A 46 15.02 9.03 -12.66
N GLU A 47 16.06 9.87 -12.82
CA GLU A 47 17.14 9.61 -13.77
C GLU A 47 18.06 8.46 -13.33
N GLY A 48 18.06 8.10 -12.03
CA GLY A 48 18.85 7.00 -11.46
C GLY A 48 18.12 5.66 -11.28
N THR A 49 18.70 4.77 -10.48
CA THR A 49 18.12 3.45 -10.17
C THR A 49 17.23 3.55 -8.95
N VAL A 50 15.99 3.06 -9.06
CA VAL A 50 15.07 2.89 -7.93
C VAL A 50 14.86 1.40 -7.73
N ASP A 51 15.14 0.88 -6.53
CA ASP A 51 14.80 -0.48 -6.13
C ASP A 51 13.85 -0.47 -4.92
N ILE A 52 13.00 -1.49 -4.85
CA ILE A 52 12.02 -1.66 -3.77
C ILE A 52 12.07 -3.14 -3.38
N LYS A 53 12.57 -3.44 -2.19
CA LYS A 53 12.71 -4.83 -1.73
C LYS A 53 11.36 -5.52 -1.55
N ARG A 54 10.37 -4.82 -0.97
CA ARG A 54 9.03 -5.37 -0.72
C ARG A 54 7.96 -4.29 -0.72
N VAL A 55 6.78 -4.64 -1.22
CA VAL A 55 5.55 -3.84 -1.08
C VAL A 55 4.53 -4.73 -0.42
N THR A 56 3.91 -4.28 0.66
CA THR A 56 2.87 -5.02 1.37
C THR A 56 1.64 -4.15 1.54
N PRO A 57 0.48 -4.54 0.98
CA PRO A 57 -0.76 -3.85 1.20
C PRO A 57 -1.24 -4.16 2.64
N GLY A 58 -1.48 -3.12 3.42
CA GLY A 58 -2.09 -3.17 4.74
C GLY A 58 -3.58 -2.83 4.69
N PHE A 59 -4.24 -2.90 5.85
CA PHE A 59 -5.64 -2.49 5.97
C PHE A 59 -5.73 -0.95 5.88
N PHE A 60 -6.08 -0.44 4.70
CA PHE A 60 -6.05 0.99 4.35
C PHE A 60 -4.66 1.64 4.35
N ALA A 61 -3.61 0.85 4.18
CA ALA A 61 -2.26 1.39 4.02
C ALA A 61 -1.52 0.61 2.93
N LEU A 62 -0.49 1.20 2.36
CA LEU A 62 0.48 0.52 1.53
C LEU A 62 1.86 0.76 2.13
N ASN A 63 2.52 -0.30 2.56
CA ASN A 63 3.85 -0.23 3.13
C ASN A 63 4.86 -0.67 2.07
N LEU A 64 5.82 0.19 1.76
CA LEU A 64 6.99 -0.15 0.97
C LEU A 64 8.18 -0.29 1.91
N TYR A 65 8.96 -1.35 1.74
CA TYR A 65 10.12 -1.63 2.56
C TYR A 65 11.39 -1.71 1.72
N GLY A 66 12.47 -1.14 2.24
CA GLY A 66 13.77 -1.12 1.60
C GLY A 66 13.71 -0.47 0.23
N LEU A 67 13.27 0.79 0.21
CA LEU A 67 13.29 1.63 -0.97
C LEU A 67 14.68 2.25 -1.07
N GLU A 68 15.38 1.95 -2.16
CA GLU A 68 16.74 2.42 -2.42
C GLU A 68 16.72 3.24 -3.70
N ILE A 69 17.18 4.49 -3.61
CA ILE A 69 17.30 5.39 -4.74
C ILE A 69 18.77 5.76 -4.90
N THR A 70 19.34 5.38 -6.04
CA THR A 70 20.74 5.65 -6.37
C THR A 70 20.80 6.57 -7.57
N ASP A 71 21.57 7.66 -7.46
CA ASP A 71 21.78 8.60 -8.57
C ASP A 71 22.50 7.93 -9.77
N ILE A 72 22.36 8.46 -10.99
CA ILE A 72 23.02 7.97 -12.22
C ILE A 72 24.53 7.76 -12.02
N ARG A 73 25.13 8.63 -11.20
CA ARG A 73 26.57 8.64 -10.97
C ARG A 73 27.00 7.75 -9.80
N GLU A 74 26.05 7.08 -9.14
CA GLU A 74 26.25 6.28 -7.93
C GLU A 74 26.92 7.07 -6.77
N ILE A 75 26.83 8.40 -6.79
CA ILE A 75 27.46 9.28 -5.79
C ILE A 75 26.57 9.43 -4.56
N TYR A 76 25.25 9.42 -4.75
CA TYR A 76 24.29 9.60 -3.68
C TYR A 76 23.35 8.40 -3.65
N SER A 77 23.22 7.78 -2.48
CA SER A 77 22.19 6.77 -2.24
C SER A 77 21.27 7.20 -1.10
N LEU A 78 19.98 7.14 -1.36
CA LEU A 78 18.94 7.34 -0.37
C LEU A 78 18.35 5.96 -0.06
N GLU A 79 18.61 5.47 1.15
CA GLU A 79 17.96 4.26 1.65
C GLU A 79 16.82 4.67 2.59
N VAL A 80 15.62 4.21 2.28
CA VAL A 80 14.45 4.37 3.12
C VAL A 80 13.99 3.00 3.56
N GLN A 81 14.06 2.76 4.87
CA GLN A 81 13.71 1.46 5.44
C GLN A 81 12.22 1.14 5.27
N GLU A 82 11.33 2.11 5.55
CA GLU A 82 9.89 1.95 5.39
C GLU A 82 9.23 3.25 4.90
N VAL A 83 8.40 3.13 3.86
CA VAL A 83 7.46 4.17 3.42
C VAL A 83 6.06 3.64 3.63
N ARG A 84 5.26 4.31 4.46
CA ARG A 84 3.85 4.00 4.66
C ARG A 84 3.00 5.04 3.95
N VAL A 85 2.12 4.58 3.07
CA VAL A 85 1.10 5.40 2.41
C VAL A 85 -0.25 5.03 3.00
N ASP A 86 -0.81 5.90 3.83
CA ASP A 86 -2.10 5.67 4.47
C ASP A 86 -3.25 6.20 3.60
N PHE A 87 -4.33 5.43 3.51
CA PHE A 87 -5.54 5.76 2.76
C PHE A 87 -6.71 6.04 3.70
N SER A 88 -7.47 7.09 3.41
CA SER A 88 -8.69 7.43 4.12
C SER A 88 -9.91 6.96 3.34
N ILE A 89 -10.71 6.07 3.93
CA ILE A 89 -12.00 5.61 3.39
C ILE A 89 -12.94 6.80 3.15
N TRP A 90 -12.97 7.75 4.10
CA TRP A 90 -13.82 8.92 3.97
C TRP A 90 -13.45 9.75 2.74
N LYS A 91 -12.14 10.02 2.55
CA LYS A 91 -11.65 10.74 1.36
C LYS A 91 -11.91 9.95 0.07
N PHE A 92 -11.79 8.62 0.12
CA PHE A 92 -12.06 7.75 -1.03
C PHE A 92 -13.53 7.86 -1.50
N ILE A 93 -14.47 7.79 -0.56
CA ILE A 93 -15.90 7.90 -0.86
C ILE A 93 -16.24 9.33 -1.30
N SER A 94 -15.73 10.35 -0.59
CA SER A 94 -16.03 11.76 -0.90
C SER A 94 -15.50 12.20 -2.27
N HIS A 95 -14.43 11.58 -2.77
CA HIS A 95 -13.82 11.89 -4.07
C HIS A 95 -14.18 10.91 -5.18
N ARG A 96 -15.38 10.28 -5.11
CA ARG A 96 -15.90 9.38 -6.14
C ARG A 96 -14.94 8.22 -6.46
N PHE A 97 -14.41 7.57 -5.44
CA PHE A 97 -13.56 6.37 -5.57
C PHE A 97 -12.22 6.62 -6.31
N LYS A 98 -11.72 7.86 -6.32
CA LYS A 98 -10.38 8.17 -6.84
C LYS A 98 -9.32 7.84 -5.78
N ILE A 99 -8.55 6.77 -6.03
CA ILE A 99 -7.52 6.25 -5.10
C ILE A 99 -6.47 7.32 -4.75
N LEU A 100 -5.96 8.06 -5.74
CA LEU A 100 -4.96 9.12 -5.52
C LEU A 100 -5.43 10.18 -4.52
N ASN A 101 -6.71 10.54 -4.55
CA ASN A 101 -7.30 11.53 -3.64
C ASN A 101 -7.66 10.94 -2.26
N SER A 102 -7.56 9.61 -2.11
CA SER A 102 -7.75 8.93 -0.84
C SER A 102 -6.47 8.85 -0.01
N ILE A 103 -5.30 9.17 -0.57
CA ILE A 103 -4.06 9.24 0.18
C ILE A 103 -4.22 10.30 1.27
N SER A 104 -4.12 9.85 2.51
CA SER A 104 -4.27 10.68 3.70
C SER A 104 -2.93 11.22 4.14
N ASP A 105 -1.94 10.34 4.23
CA ASP A 105 -0.60 10.62 4.73
C ASP A 105 0.42 9.75 4.00
N VAL A 106 1.66 10.25 3.91
CA VAL A 106 2.82 9.50 3.43
C VAL A 106 3.90 9.65 4.49
N THR A 107 4.06 8.63 5.32
CA THR A 107 5.05 8.61 6.39
C THR A 107 6.31 7.90 5.90
N ILE A 108 7.44 8.61 5.97
CA ILE A 108 8.76 8.07 5.66
C ILE A 108 9.44 7.78 7.00
N LEU A 109 9.75 6.51 7.26
CA LEU A 109 10.38 6.06 8.49
C LEU A 109 11.85 5.73 8.25
N HIS A 110 12.70 6.30 9.10
CA HIS A 110 14.15 6.11 9.11
C HIS A 110 14.81 6.34 7.74
N PRO A 111 14.75 7.56 7.18
CA PRO A 111 15.51 7.88 5.98
C PRO A 111 17.00 7.96 6.33
N GLU A 112 17.82 7.15 5.66
CA GLU A 112 19.28 7.23 5.71
C GLU A 112 19.80 7.73 4.38
N VAL A 113 20.55 8.84 4.42
CA VAL A 113 21.21 9.40 3.25
C VAL A 113 22.68 9.04 3.34
N THR A 114 23.18 8.30 2.35
CA THR A 114 24.60 8.03 2.22
C THR A 114 25.15 8.88 1.07
N ILE A 115 26.25 9.58 1.36
CA ILE A 115 26.99 10.49 0.46
C ILE A 115 28.40 9.93 0.27
#